data_AF-R8HWS2-F1
#
_entry.id   AF-R8HWS2-F1
#
_cell.length_a   1.000
_cell.length_b   1.000
_cell.length_c   1.000
_cell.angle_alpha   90.00
_cell.angle_beta   90.00
_cell.angle_gamma   90.00
#
_symmetry.space_group_name_H-M   'P 1'
#
loop_
_entity.id
_entity.type
_entity.pdbx_description
1 polymer ?
#
loop_
_entity_poly.entity_id
_entity_poly.type
_entity_poly.pdbx_seq_one_letter_code
_entity_poly.pdbx_strand_id
1 'polypeptide(L)'
;MTYWQDFLLLSAQGKKPALPAHVKESWPEEECPGSEEEWQQIIQYFLQGIEQACTIAQTVQLDKTLEEWPGETPGGVLRNIASHNSYHLGEIVLIRRLFSAWPPPTGGYPV
;
A
#
# COMPACT_ATOMS: atom_id res chain seq x y z
N MET A 1 -5.46 2.56 -1.20
CA MET A 1 -4.18 1.82 -1.04
C MET A 1 -3.15 2.62 -0.25
N THR A 2 -2.85 3.87 -0.63
CA THR A 2 -1.83 4.72 0.02
C THR A 2 -2.07 4.98 1.50
N TYR A 3 -3.26 5.46 1.91
CA TYR A 3 -3.59 5.74 3.32
C TYR A 3 -3.25 4.56 4.26
N TRP A 4 -3.74 3.36 3.94
CA TRP A 4 -3.51 2.17 4.77
C TRP A 4 -2.07 1.66 4.68
N GLN A 5 -1.39 1.88 3.55
CA GLN A 5 0.05 1.63 3.45
C GLN A 5 0.82 2.54 4.42
N ASP A 6 0.53 3.83 4.46
CA ASP A 6 1.22 4.78 5.35
C ASP A 6 0.95 4.47 6.82
N PHE A 7 -0.30 4.14 7.15
CA PHE A 7 -0.69 3.66 8.47
C PHE A 7 0.16 2.45 8.87
N LEU A 8 0.21 1.42 8.03
CA LEU A 8 0.95 0.19 8.32
C LEU A 8 2.47 0.42 8.34
N LEU A 9 3.00 1.32 7.52
CA LEU A 9 4.42 1.70 7.55
C LEU A 9 4.81 2.34 8.88
N LEU A 10 3.95 3.20 9.44
CA LEU A 10 4.16 3.74 10.78
C LEU A 10 4.09 2.64 11.83
N SER A 11 3.13 1.73 11.74
CA SER A 11 3.02 0.57 12.64
C SER A 11 4.25 -0.35 12.58
N ALA A 12 4.79 -0.63 11.38
CA ALA A 12 5.98 -1.46 11.18
C ALA A 12 7.24 -0.85 11.82
N GLN A 13 7.26 0.47 12.01
CA GLN A 13 8.31 1.19 12.73
C GLN A 13 8.07 1.26 14.25
N GLY A 14 7.05 0.57 14.77
CA GLY A 14 6.68 0.58 16.18
C GLY A 14 5.88 1.82 16.63
N LYS A 15 5.38 2.63 15.69
CA LYS A 15 4.52 3.76 16.02
C LYS A 15 3.06 3.30 16.14
N LYS A 16 2.25 4.14 16.78
CA LYS A 16 0.79 3.97 16.90
C LYS A 16 0.06 5.09 16.18
N PRO A 17 -0.11 4.98 14.84
CA PRO A 17 -0.93 5.94 14.11
C PRO A 17 -2.37 5.92 14.65
N ALA A 18 -3.01 7.09 14.66
CA ALA A 18 -4.40 7.20 15.07
C ALA A 18 -5.29 6.47 14.05
N LEU A 19 -6.21 5.65 14.56
CA LEU A 19 -7.25 5.08 13.71
C LEU A 19 -8.24 6.18 13.33
N PRO A 20 -8.71 6.20 12.06
CA PRO A 20 -9.79 7.10 11.68
C PRO A 20 -11.05 6.76 12.49
N ALA A 21 -11.87 7.76 12.79
CA ALA A 21 -13.13 7.51 13.50
C ALA A 21 -14.11 6.74 12.59
N HIS A 22 -14.06 7.01 11.29
CA HIS A 22 -14.79 6.28 10.26
C HIS A 22 -13.89 5.93 9.06
N VAL A 23 -14.08 4.74 8.48
CA VAL A 23 -13.32 4.30 7.29
C VAL A 23 -13.43 5.27 6.12
N LYS A 24 -14.52 6.05 6.03
CA LYS A 24 -14.68 7.11 5.03
C LYS A 24 -13.51 8.12 5.04
N GLU A 25 -12.92 8.39 6.20
CA GLU A 25 -11.78 9.31 6.35
C GLU A 25 -10.48 8.77 5.71
N SER A 26 -10.43 7.48 5.36
CA SER A 26 -9.29 6.91 4.61
C SER A 26 -9.41 7.07 3.08
N TRP A 27 -10.52 7.64 2.60
CA TRP A 27 -10.75 7.91 1.19
C TRP A 27 -10.44 9.38 0.87
N PRO A 28 -9.91 9.69 -0.33
CA PRO A 28 -9.81 11.06 -0.80
C PRO A 28 -11.21 11.69 -0.95
N GLU A 29 -11.29 13.01 -0.86
CA GLU A 29 -12.54 13.75 -1.13
C GLU A 29 -12.81 13.82 -2.64
N GLU A 30 -11.74 13.88 -3.43
CA GLU A 30 -11.77 13.91 -4.89
C GLU A 30 -11.99 12.53 -5.48
N GLU A 31 -12.89 12.43 -6.48
CA GLU A 31 -13.19 11.17 -7.17
C GLU A 31 -12.09 10.74 -8.15
N CYS A 32 -11.30 11.68 -8.65
CA CYS A 32 -10.19 11.45 -9.58
C CYS A 32 -9.10 12.54 -9.43
N PRO A 33 -7.85 12.26 -9.85
CA PRO A 33 -6.82 13.29 -9.90
C PRO A 33 -7.21 14.40 -10.89
N GLY A 34 -6.86 15.64 -10.57
CA GLY A 34 -7.15 16.84 -11.38
C GLY A 34 -6.26 16.99 -12.61
N SER A 35 -5.11 16.29 -12.66
CA SER A 35 -4.25 16.23 -13.85
C SER A 35 -3.47 14.92 -13.97
N GLU A 36 -2.85 14.69 -15.13
CA GLU A 36 -1.95 13.55 -15.35
C GLU A 36 -0.71 13.64 -14.45
N GLU A 37 -0.19 14.84 -14.20
CA GLU A 37 0.93 15.05 -13.28
C GLU A 37 0.58 14.63 -11.85
N GLU A 38 -0.62 14.99 -11.37
CA GLU A 38 -1.11 14.56 -10.05
C GLU A 38 -1.26 13.04 -9.99
N TRP A 39 -1.78 12.42 -11.05
CA TRP A 39 -1.87 10.97 -11.15
C TRP A 39 -0.49 10.29 -11.03
N GLN A 40 0.51 10.80 -11.77
CA GLN A 40 1.87 10.26 -11.71
C GLN A 40 2.50 10.46 -10.32
N GLN A 41 2.21 11.57 -9.64
CA GLN A 41 2.68 11.80 -8.27
C GLN A 41 2.09 10.79 -7.28
N ILE A 42 0.80 10.46 -7.40
CA ILE A 42 0.15 9.45 -6.56
C ILE A 42 0.80 8.07 -6.77
N ILE A 43 1.09 7.69 -8.02
CA ILE A 43 1.80 6.44 -8.32
C ILE A 43 3.19 6.44 -7.68
N GLN A 44 3.97 7.51 -7.86
CA GLN A 44 5.31 7.62 -7.29
C GLN A 44 5.28 7.54 -5.75
N TYR A 45 4.33 8.21 -5.12
CA TYR A 45 4.14 8.17 -3.67
C TYR A 45 3.86 6.74 -3.17
N PHE A 46 2.95 6.03 -3.86
CA PHE A 46 2.67 4.63 -3.55
C PHE A 46 3.93 3.75 -3.67
N LEU A 47 4.70 3.90 -4.74
CA LEU A 47 5.92 3.13 -4.98
C LEU A 47 7.01 3.43 -3.94
N GLN A 48 7.19 4.69 -3.54
CA GLN A 48 8.10 5.09 -2.47
C GLN A 48 7.76 4.38 -1.14
N GLY A 49 6.48 4.24 -0.82
CA GLY A 49 6.07 3.48 0.37
C GLY A 49 6.37 1.98 0.26
N ILE A 50 6.36 1.38 -0.93
CA ILE A 50 6.84 0.00 -1.14
C ILE A 50 8.36 -0.07 -0.89
N GLU A 51 9.14 0.86 -1.41
CA GLU A 51 10.59 0.92 -1.17
C GLU A 51 10.89 1.09 0.33
N GLN A 52 10.10 1.89 1.04
CA GLN A 52 10.19 2.04 2.48
C GLN A 52 9.88 0.71 3.20
N ALA A 53 8.84 -0.02 2.79
CA ALA A 53 8.51 -1.34 3.35
C ALA A 53 9.69 -2.32 3.15
N CYS A 54 10.28 -2.36 1.95
CA CYS A 54 11.46 -3.16 1.64
C CYS A 54 12.67 -2.76 2.50
N THR A 55 12.88 -1.47 2.71
CA THR A 55 13.96 -0.96 3.56
C THR A 55 13.77 -1.38 5.01
N ILE A 56 12.54 -1.28 5.56
CA ILE A 56 12.23 -1.78 6.91
C ILE A 56 12.53 -3.29 6.97
N ALA A 57 12.09 -4.04 5.96
CA ALA A 57 12.28 -5.49 5.91
C ALA A 57 13.76 -5.92 6.02
N GLN A 58 14.67 -5.10 5.52
CA GLN A 58 16.12 -5.36 5.50
C GLN A 58 16.87 -4.84 6.73
N THR A 59 16.27 -3.91 7.49
CA THR A 59 16.98 -3.14 8.52
C THR A 59 16.53 -3.43 9.94
N VAL A 60 15.31 -3.96 10.14
CA VAL A 60 14.75 -4.22 11.48
C VAL A 60 14.69 -5.72 11.80
N GLN A 61 14.62 -6.04 13.11
CA GLN A 61 14.35 -7.40 13.56
C GLN A 61 12.87 -7.74 13.34
N LEU A 62 12.59 -8.62 12.36
CA LEU A 62 11.23 -8.88 11.87
C LEU A 62 10.32 -9.63 12.83
N ASP A 63 10.87 -10.45 13.71
CA ASP A 63 10.14 -11.30 14.67
C ASP A 63 9.95 -10.65 16.03
N LYS A 64 10.50 -9.45 16.23
CA LYS A 64 10.35 -8.69 17.48
C LYS A 64 8.92 -8.20 17.61
N THR A 65 8.30 -8.44 18.77
CA THR A 65 7.00 -7.88 19.11
C THR A 65 7.03 -6.35 19.12
N LEU A 66 6.01 -5.73 18.53
CA LEU A 66 5.80 -4.29 18.58
C LEU A 66 5.19 -3.91 19.93
N GLU A 67 5.80 -2.96 20.65
CA GLU A 67 5.35 -2.53 21.98
C GLU A 67 3.91 -1.99 21.97
N GLU A 68 3.60 -1.14 20.99
CA GLU A 68 2.27 -0.57 20.79
C GLU A 68 1.25 -1.58 20.23
N TRP A 69 1.72 -2.72 19.72
CA TRP A 69 0.89 -3.77 19.10
C TRP A 69 1.39 -5.17 19.53
N PRO A 70 1.15 -5.59 20.79
CA PRO A 70 1.77 -6.79 21.35
C PRO A 70 1.46 -8.13 20.63
N GLY A 71 0.42 -8.15 19.79
CA GLY A 71 0.06 -9.28 18.94
C GLY A 71 0.68 -9.25 17.54
N GLU A 72 1.51 -8.26 17.24
CA GLU A 72 2.13 -8.08 15.93
C GLU A 72 3.64 -7.89 15.98
N THR A 73 4.24 -8.09 14.82
CA THR A 73 5.68 -7.93 14.55
C THR A 73 5.88 -7.08 13.29
N PRO A 74 7.05 -6.44 13.09
CA PRO A 74 7.34 -5.77 11.82
C PRO A 74 7.12 -6.69 10.62
N GLY A 75 7.53 -7.97 10.70
CA GLY A 75 7.33 -8.94 9.64
C GLY A 75 5.86 -9.21 9.32
N GLY A 76 5.00 -9.32 10.34
CA GLY A 76 3.56 -9.50 10.17
C GLY A 76 2.88 -8.29 9.52
N VAL A 77 3.27 -7.07 9.94
CA VAL A 77 2.77 -5.82 9.36
C VAL A 77 3.21 -5.67 7.90
N LEU A 78 4.48 -5.96 7.58
CA LEU A 78 4.98 -5.91 6.21
C LEU A 78 4.30 -6.94 5.29
N ARG A 79 4.03 -8.15 5.81
CA ARG A 79 3.21 -9.15 5.09
C ARG A 79 1.80 -8.63 4.82
N ASN A 80 1.21 -7.90 5.78
CA ASN A 80 -0.10 -7.27 5.60
C ASN A 80 -0.07 -6.25 4.46
N ILE A 81 0.92 -5.33 4.45
CA ILE A 81 1.12 -4.38 3.34
C ILE A 81 1.18 -5.10 2.00
N ALA A 82 2.04 -6.13 1.89
CA ALA A 82 2.21 -6.88 0.64
C ALA A 82 0.89 -7.56 0.18
N SER A 83 0.16 -8.18 1.10
CA SER A 83 -1.09 -8.89 0.80
C SER A 83 -2.21 -7.93 0.40
N HIS A 84 -2.40 -6.86 1.16
CA HIS A 84 -3.39 -5.82 0.90
C HIS A 84 -3.14 -5.12 -0.45
N ASN A 85 -1.89 -4.77 -0.73
CA ASN A 85 -1.54 -4.13 -1.99
C ASN A 85 -1.76 -5.07 -3.19
N SER A 86 -1.41 -6.35 -3.05
CA SER A 86 -1.62 -7.35 -4.10
C SER A 86 -3.10 -7.59 -4.38
N TYR A 87 -3.94 -7.60 -3.34
CA TYR A 87 -5.40 -7.72 -3.47
C TYR A 87 -5.97 -6.58 -4.33
N HIS A 88 -5.68 -5.33 -3.99
CA HIS A 88 -6.19 -4.17 -4.73
C HIS A 88 -5.58 -4.05 -6.13
N LEU A 89 -4.32 -4.43 -6.33
CA LEU A 89 -3.73 -4.51 -7.66
C LEU A 89 -4.51 -5.52 -8.54
N GLY A 90 -4.93 -6.64 -7.97
CA GLY A 90 -5.81 -7.60 -8.64
C GLY A 90 -7.15 -6.99 -9.08
N GLU A 91 -7.79 -6.20 -8.22
CA GLU A 91 -9.03 -5.47 -8.55
C GLU A 91 -8.81 -4.45 -9.68
N ILE A 92 -7.70 -3.69 -9.64
CA ILE A 92 -7.33 -2.75 -10.71
C ILE A 92 -7.14 -3.49 -12.04
N VAL A 93 -6.40 -4.62 -12.03
CA VAL A 93 -6.19 -5.43 -13.23
C VAL A 93 -7.52 -5.98 -13.76
N LEU A 94 -8.42 -6.43 -12.88
CA LEU A 94 -9.75 -6.90 -13.27
C LEU A 94 -10.57 -5.80 -13.95
N ILE A 95 -10.62 -4.61 -13.36
CA ILE A 95 -11.31 -3.45 -13.95
C ILE A 95 -10.71 -3.15 -15.33
N ARG A 96 -9.39 -3.07 -15.45
CA ARG A 96 -8.73 -2.81 -16.74
C ARG A 96 -9.05 -3.87 -17.79
N ARG A 97 -9.16 -5.15 -17.42
CA ARG A 97 -9.61 -6.22 -18.33
C ARG A 97 -11.04 -6.00 -18.82
N LEU A 98 -11.96 -5.60 -17.93
CA LEU A 98 -13.36 -5.30 -18.30
C LEU A 98 -13.44 -4.15 -19.33
N PHE A 99 -12.52 -3.18 -19.26
CA PHE A 99 -12.42 -2.08 -20.22
C PHE A 99 -11.52 -2.38 -21.43
N SER A 100 -11.09 -3.64 -21.65
CA SER A 100 -10.14 -4.01 -22.72
C SER A 100 -8.83 -3.20 -22.70
N ALA A 101 -8.46 -2.68 -21.54
CA ALA A 101 -7.23 -1.91 -21.29
C ALA A 101 -6.12 -2.78 -20.65
N TRP A 102 -6.27 -4.11 -20.74
CA TRP A 102 -5.31 -5.11 -20.27
C TRP A 102 -5.27 -6.34 -21.21
N PRO A 103 -4.08 -6.92 -21.51
CA PRO A 103 -2.75 -6.51 -21.05
C PRO A 103 -2.36 -5.13 -21.57
N PRO A 104 -1.42 -4.43 -20.90
CA PRO A 104 -0.90 -3.18 -21.43
C PRO A 104 -0.35 -3.39 -22.85
N PRO A 105 -0.32 -2.36 -23.72
CA PRO A 105 0.05 -2.49 -25.13
C PRO A 105 1.40 -3.17 -25.40
N THR A 106 2.31 -3.13 -24.43
CA THR A 106 3.63 -3.79 -24.48
C THR A 106 3.58 -5.30 -24.26
N GLY A 107 2.39 -5.88 -24.01
CA GLY A 107 2.25 -7.23 -23.49
C GLY A 107 2.64 -7.32 -22.00
N GLY A 108 2.03 -8.24 -21.28
CA GLY A 108 2.39 -8.56 -19.90
C GLY A 108 2.88 -10.00 -19.82
N TYR A 109 4.13 -10.21 -19.41
CA TYR A 109 4.61 -11.53 -19.02
C TYR A 109 4.20 -11.82 -17.57
N PRO A 110 3.77 -13.04 -17.23
CA PRO A 110 3.90 -13.53 -15.88
C PRO A 110 5.39 -13.87 -15.69
N VAL A 111 6.12 -12.99 -15.02
CA VAL A 111 7.43 -13.31 -14.43
C VAL A 111 7.28 -13.44 -12.93
#